data_AF-A0A3B8TAI0-F1
#
_entry.id   AF-A0A3B8TAI0-F1
#
_cell.length_a   1.000
_cell.length_b   1.000
_cell.length_c   1.000
_cell.angle_alpha   90.00
_cell.angle_beta   90.00
_cell.angle_gamma   90.00
#
_symmetry.space_group_name_H-M   'P 1'
#
loop_
_entity.id
_entity.type
_entity.pdbx_description
1 polymer ?
#
loop_
_entity_poly.entity_id
_entity_poly.type
_entity_poly.pdbx_seq_one_letter_code
_entity_poly.pdbx_strand_id
1 'polypeptide(L)'
;MKQHFQNLMDEEEATIDMTPMLDVVFIMLIFFIVTASFVKEAGIDVNRPDAATAVKKDRANILIAISETGEIWINKRRIDARAVQANIERLHAENPQGTVVIQADK
;
A
#
# COMPACT_ATOMS: atom_id res chain seq x y z
N MET A 1 57.67 2.09 45.36
CA MET A 1 57.74 1.89 43.89
C MET A 1 56.65 0.97 43.31
N LYS A 2 55.92 0.17 44.13
CA LYS A 2 54.84 -0.73 43.62
C LYS A 2 53.47 -0.05 43.41
N GLN A 3 53.20 1.06 44.10
CA GLN A 3 51.91 1.78 44.01
C GLN A 3 51.73 2.54 42.69
N HIS A 4 52.82 2.95 42.03
CA HIS A 4 52.74 3.67 40.77
C HIS A 4 52.47 2.75 39.56
N PHE A 5 52.61 1.43 39.74
CA PHE A 5 52.38 0.42 38.69
C PHE A 5 50.92 -0.06 38.67
N GLN A 6 50.20 0.07 39.79
CA GLN A 6 48.78 -0.32 39.86
C GLN A 6 47.89 0.69 39.13
N ASN A 7 48.17 1.99 39.23
CA ASN A 7 47.39 3.03 38.54
C ASN A 7 47.50 2.97 37.00
N LEU A 8 48.57 2.41 36.45
CA LEU A 8 48.73 2.25 34.99
C LEU A 8 47.90 1.08 34.43
N MET A 9 47.58 0.07 35.25
CA MET A 9 46.76 -1.08 34.85
C MET A 9 45.26 -0.73 34.85
N ASP A 10 44.81 0.13 35.76
CA ASP A 10 43.40 0.57 35.81
C ASP A 10 43.03 1.53 34.66
N GLU A 11 44.00 2.30 34.13
CA GLU A 11 43.78 3.19 32.97
C GLU A 11 43.65 2.41 31.65
N GLU A 12 44.30 1.24 31.51
CA GLU A 12 44.17 0.37 30.33
C GLU A 12 42.83 -0.39 30.29
N GLU A 13 42.21 -0.68 31.44
CA GLU A 13 40.86 -1.30 31.49
C GLU A 13 39.73 -0.30 31.19
N ALA A 14 40.00 1.01 31.21
CA ALA A 14 39.02 2.06 30.98
C ALA A 14 38.89 2.50 29.51
N THR A 15 39.55 1.81 28.57
CA THR A 15 39.29 2.03 27.14
C THR A 15 38.05 1.26 26.73
N ILE A 16 36.92 1.95 26.59
CA ILE A 16 35.70 1.34 26.07
C ILE A 16 35.98 0.80 24.66
N ASP A 17 35.95 -0.52 24.50
CA ASP A 17 36.10 -1.16 23.20
C ASP A 17 34.89 -0.83 22.31
N MET A 18 35.14 0.00 21.29
CA MET A 18 34.13 0.45 20.34
C MET A 18 33.75 -0.65 19.34
N THR A 19 34.58 -1.68 19.18
CA THR A 19 34.40 -2.77 18.22
C THR A 19 33.08 -3.54 18.42
N PRO A 20 32.75 -4.04 19.63
CA PRO A 20 31.48 -4.71 19.87
C PRO A 20 30.27 -3.76 19.82
N MET A 21 30.43 -2.49 20.19
CA MET A 21 29.34 -1.51 20.13
C MET A 21 28.96 -1.17 18.69
N LEU A 22 29.99 -1.04 17.84
CA LEU A 22 29.85 -0.78 16.42
C LEU A 22 29.15 -1.96 15.73
N ASP A 23 29.49 -3.21 16.09
CA ASP A 23 28.84 -4.41 15.55
C ASP A 23 27.32 -4.43 15.81
N VAL A 24 26.89 -4.10 17.04
CA VAL A 24 25.46 -4.01 17.40
C VAL A 24 24.73 -2.96 16.54
N VAL A 25 25.33 -1.79 16.33
CA VAL A 25 24.74 -0.72 15.51
C VAL A 25 24.68 -1.14 14.03
N PHE A 26 25.72 -1.77 13.50
CA PHE A 26 25.75 -2.25 12.11
C PHE A 26 24.69 -3.33 11.86
N ILE A 27 24.54 -4.30 12.75
CA ILE A 27 23.51 -5.35 12.65
C ILE A 27 22.10 -4.74 12.69
N MET A 28 21.85 -3.74 13.54
CA MET A 28 20.58 -3.02 13.58
C MET A 28 20.27 -2.30 12.26
N LEU A 29 21.24 -1.60 11.68
CA LEU A 29 21.07 -0.90 10.39
C LEU A 29 20.77 -1.87 9.25
N ILE A 30 21.49 -3.00 9.18
CA ILE A 30 21.24 -4.04 8.18
C ILE A 30 19.83 -4.60 8.34
N PHE A 31 19.42 -4.92 9.57
CA PHE A 31 18.06 -5.41 9.85
C PHE A 31 17.00 -4.42 9.38
N PHE A 32 17.12 -3.12 9.68
CA PHE A 32 16.21 -2.09 9.20
C PHE A 32 16.18 -1.96 7.67
N ILE A 33 17.34 -1.96 7.01
CA ILE A 33 17.42 -1.88 5.54
C ILE A 33 16.74 -3.09 4.90
N VAL A 34 17.04 -4.31 5.37
CA VAL A 34 16.47 -5.55 4.83
C VAL A 34 14.97 -5.64 5.10
N THR A 35 14.51 -5.24 6.29
CA THR A 35 13.09 -5.31 6.64
C THR A 35 12.25 -4.18 6.03
N ALA A 36 12.85 -3.02 5.72
CA ALA A 36 12.16 -1.90 5.07
C ALA A 36 11.64 -2.24 3.67
N SER A 37 12.22 -3.26 3.00
CA SER A 37 11.76 -3.69 1.67
C SER A 37 10.41 -4.39 1.69
N PHE A 38 9.94 -4.92 2.84
CA PHE A 38 8.69 -5.67 2.90
C PHE A 38 7.43 -4.80 2.89
N VAL A 39 7.57 -3.47 3.02
CA VAL A 39 6.43 -2.54 3.01
C VAL A 39 6.04 -2.11 1.58
N LYS A 40 6.79 -2.52 0.55
CA LYS A 40 6.56 -2.08 -0.84
C LYS A 40 5.85 -3.08 -1.76
N GLU A 41 5.50 -4.28 -1.32
CA GLU A 41 4.78 -5.27 -2.16
C GLU A 41 3.27 -5.33 -1.88
N ALA A 42 2.63 -4.17 -1.74
CA ALA A 42 1.19 -4.03 -1.91
C ALA A 42 0.90 -2.87 -2.86
N GLY A 43 1.39 -2.97 -4.08
CA GLY A 43 1.19 -1.96 -5.10
C GLY A 43 1.47 -2.54 -6.47
N ILE A 44 0.40 -2.91 -7.17
CA ILE A 44 0.39 -3.18 -8.61
C ILE A 44 1.32 -2.19 -9.32
N ASP A 45 2.22 -2.71 -10.16
CA ASP A 45 3.06 -1.93 -11.07
C ASP A 45 2.14 -1.19 -12.07
N VAL A 46 1.83 0.07 -11.77
CA VAL A 46 1.06 0.94 -12.66
C VAL A 46 2.04 1.95 -13.26
N ASN A 47 2.46 1.68 -14.50
CA ASN A 47 3.11 2.64 -15.38
C ASN A 47 2.34 3.97 -15.39
N ARG A 48 2.88 4.99 -14.71
CA ARG A 48 2.25 6.31 -14.57
C ARG A 48 3.01 7.32 -15.42
N PRO A 49 2.43 7.83 -16.52
CA PRO A 49 2.96 9.05 -17.12
C PRO A 49 2.54 10.23 -16.22
N ASP A 50 3.52 11.05 -15.84
CA ASP A 50 3.30 12.27 -15.07
C ASP A 50 2.39 13.24 -15.83
N ALA A 51 1.24 13.57 -15.25
CA ALA A 51 0.43 14.69 -15.69
C ALA A 51 -0.10 15.45 -14.47
N ALA A 52 0.45 16.64 -14.26
CA ALA A 52 0.20 17.56 -13.15
C ALA A 52 -1.21 18.20 -13.13
N THR A 53 -2.21 17.55 -13.74
CA THR A 53 -3.60 18.02 -13.81
C THR A 53 -4.59 16.90 -13.53
N ALA A 54 -4.25 15.97 -12.64
CA ALA A 54 -5.21 15.01 -12.10
C ALA A 54 -6.19 15.73 -11.16
N VAL A 55 -7.10 16.53 -11.73
CA VAL A 55 -8.43 16.67 -11.16
C VAL A 55 -8.90 15.22 -11.03
N LYS A 56 -8.98 14.69 -9.81
CA LYS A 56 -9.75 13.48 -9.53
C LYS A 56 -11.17 13.82 -9.93
N LYS A 57 -11.48 13.63 -11.21
CA LYS A 57 -12.85 13.46 -11.64
C LYS A 57 -13.23 12.17 -10.94
N ASP A 58 -14.03 12.27 -9.88
CA ASP A 58 -14.77 11.14 -9.36
C ASP A 58 -15.58 10.61 -10.54
N ARG A 59 -14.96 9.70 -11.29
CA ARG A 59 -15.58 9.01 -12.41
C ARG A 59 -16.69 8.22 -11.73
N ALA A 60 -17.92 8.73 -11.83
CA ALA A 60 -19.06 8.08 -11.23
C ALA A 60 -19.10 6.64 -11.74
N ASN A 61 -18.84 5.70 -10.84
CA ASN A 61 -18.81 4.29 -11.18
C ASN A 61 -20.25 3.81 -11.34
N ILE A 62 -20.53 3.13 -12.44
CA ILE A 62 -21.81 2.43 -12.63
C ILE A 62 -21.73 1.16 -11.79
N LEU A 63 -22.43 1.16 -10.64
CA LEU A 63 -22.51 -0.01 -9.77
C LEU A 63 -23.68 -0.90 -10.20
N ILE A 64 -23.35 -2.15 -10.53
CA ILE A 64 -24.30 -3.20 -10.86
C ILE A 64 -24.20 -4.26 -9.77
N ALA A 65 -25.29 -4.51 -9.05
CA ALA A 65 -25.37 -5.59 -8.08
C ALA A 65 -26.29 -6.71 -8.58
N ILE A 66 -25.89 -7.96 -8.35
CA ILE A 66 -26.68 -9.16 -8.69
C ILE A 66 -26.85 -9.96 -7.41
N SER A 67 -28.09 -10.13 -6.96
CA SER A 67 -28.40 -10.95 -5.79
C SER A 67 -28.32 -12.45 -6.09
N GLU A 68 -28.29 -13.28 -5.04
CA GLU A 68 -28.36 -14.75 -5.16
C GLU A 68 -29.63 -15.23 -5.89
N THR A 69 -30.71 -14.45 -5.82
CA THR A 69 -31.99 -14.71 -6.51
C THR A 69 -31.98 -14.28 -7.98
N GLY A 70 -30.87 -13.72 -8.47
CA GLY A 70 -30.72 -13.21 -9.83
C GLY A 70 -31.35 -11.83 -10.05
N GLU A 71 -31.70 -11.10 -9.00
CA GLU A 71 -32.21 -9.73 -9.13
C GLU A 71 -31.07 -8.78 -9.44
N ILE A 72 -31.25 -7.97 -10.48
CA ILE A 72 -30.23 -7.00 -10.93
C ILE A 72 -30.59 -5.62 -10.40
N TRP A 73 -29.61 -4.94 -9.81
CA TRP A 73 -29.74 -3.62 -9.23
C TRP A 73 -28.72 -2.67 -9.85
N ILE A 74 -29.18 -1.50 -10.31
CA ILE A 74 -28.31 -0.44 -10.83
C ILE A 74 -28.70 0.87 -10.14
N ASN A 75 -27.75 1.54 -9.49
CA ASN A 75 -28.00 2.78 -8.73
C ASN A 75 -29.19 2.66 -7.76
N LYS A 76 -29.25 1.55 -7.01
CA LYS A 76 -30.32 1.23 -6.03
C LYS A 76 -31.72 1.03 -6.62
N ARG A 77 -31.84 0.87 -7.95
CA ARG A 77 -33.09 0.52 -8.62
C ARG A 77 -32.99 -0.91 -9.14
N ARG A 78 -34.04 -1.71 -8.94
CA ARG A 78 -34.17 -3.03 -9.54
C ARG A 78 -34.42 -2.88 -11.04
N ILE A 79 -33.64 -3.56 -11.86
CA ILE A 79 -33.69 -3.51 -13.33
C ILE A 79 -33.96 -4.92 -13.85
N ASP A 80 -34.90 -5.04 -14.79
CA ASP A 80 -35.14 -6.29 -15.53
C ASP A 80 -33.92 -6.62 -16.40
N ALA A 81 -33.55 -7.89 -16.50
CA ALA A 81 -32.39 -8.34 -17.28
C ALA A 81 -32.38 -7.81 -18.72
N ARG A 82 -33.56 -7.69 -19.37
CA ARG A 82 -33.70 -7.17 -20.74
C ARG A 82 -33.40 -5.67 -20.84
N ALA A 83 -33.55 -4.93 -19.73
CA ALA A 83 -33.34 -3.50 -19.67
C ALA A 83 -31.92 -3.12 -19.23
N VAL A 84 -31.08 -4.08 -18.83
CA VAL A 84 -29.72 -3.82 -18.34
C VAL A 84 -28.88 -3.11 -19.38
N GLN A 85 -28.86 -3.61 -20.62
CA GLN A 85 -28.07 -3.03 -21.72
C GLN A 85 -28.44 -1.56 -21.96
N ALA A 86 -29.72 -1.26 -22.14
CA ALA A 86 -30.20 0.10 -22.37
C ALA A 86 -29.88 1.05 -21.19
N ASN A 87 -29.88 0.54 -19.96
CA ASN A 87 -29.50 1.34 -18.79
C ASN A 87 -27.99 1.63 -18.75
N ILE A 88 -27.15 0.64 -19.07
CA ILE A 88 -25.69 0.81 -19.11
C ILE A 88 -25.29 1.75 -20.25
N GLU A 89 -25.85 1.59 -21.45
CA GLU A 89 -25.56 2.45 -22.60
C GLU A 89 -25.90 3.92 -22.31
N ARG A 90 -27.05 4.18 -21.69
CA ARG A 90 -27.42 5.54 -21.27
C ARG A 90 -26.44 6.11 -20.24
N LEU A 91 -26.10 5.34 -19.21
CA LEU A 91 -25.17 5.78 -18.17
C LEU A 91 -23.74 5.98 -18.71
N HIS A 92 -23.33 5.18 -19.69
CA HIS A 92 -22.05 5.33 -20.38
C HIS A 92 -22.05 6.56 -21.30
N ALA A 93 -23.16 6.86 -21.98
CA ALA A 93 -23.29 8.09 -22.76
C ALA A 93 -23.23 9.35 -21.86
N GLU A 94 -23.82 9.29 -20.66
CA GLU A 94 -23.74 10.37 -19.65
C GLU A 94 -22.32 10.52 -19.08
N ASN A 95 -21.60 9.41 -18.89
CA ASN A 95 -20.21 9.41 -18.41
C ASN A 95 -19.33 8.41 -19.19
N PRO A 96 -18.77 8.80 -20.35
CA PRO A 96 -17.97 7.90 -21.19
C PRO A 96 -16.66 7.42 -20.54
N GLN A 97 -16.22 8.11 -19.49
CA GLN A 97 -15.02 7.78 -18.72
C GLN A 97 -15.37 7.06 -17.40
N GLY A 98 -16.64 6.75 -17.16
CA GLY A 98 -17.11 6.03 -15.98
C GLY A 98 -16.68 4.56 -16.03
N THR A 99 -16.25 4.03 -14.89
CA THR A 99 -15.92 2.61 -14.76
C THR A 99 -17.16 1.83 -14.34
N VAL A 100 -17.33 0.61 -14.86
CA VAL A 100 -18.41 -0.30 -14.46
C VAL A 100 -17.88 -1.25 -13.39
N VAL A 101 -18.58 -1.35 -12.27
CA VAL A 101 -18.26 -2.27 -11.16
C VAL A 101 -19.43 -3.24 -11.01
N ILE A 102 -19.14 -4.54 -11.09
CA ILE A 102 -20.13 -5.60 -10.91
C ILE A 102 -19.87 -6.27 -9.57
N GLN A 103 -20.89 -6.28 -8.70
CA GLN A 103 -20.91 -7.00 -7.44
C GLN A 103 -21.96 -8.11 -7.55
N ALA A 104 -21.52 -9.36 -7.49
CA ALA A 104 -22.43 -10.50 -7.42
C ALA A 104 -22.35 -11.10 -6.02
N ASP A 105 -23.50 -11.41 -5.43
CA ASP A 105 -23.56 -12.25 -4.24
C ASP A 105 -23.10 -13.69 -4.61
N LYS A 106 -22.61 -14.42 -3.60
CA LYS A 106 -21.84 -15.66 -3.78
C LYS A 106 -22.71 -16.85 -4.19
#